data_AF-A0A430FY71-F1
#
_entry.id   AF-A0A430FY71-F1
#
_cell.length_a   1.000
_cell.length_b   1.000
_cell.length_c   1.000
_cell.angle_alpha   90.00
_cell.angle_beta   90.00
_cell.angle_gamma   90.00
#
_symmetry.space_group_name_H-M   'P 1'
#
loop_
_entity.id
_entity.type
_entity.pdbx_description
1 polymer ?
#
loop_
_entity_poly.entity_id
_entity_poly.type
_entity_poly.pdbx_seq_one_letter_code
_entity_poly.pdbx_strand_id
1 'polypeptide(L)'
;MRTAALLLLAAASLAGCNAQPGGSNVAAPENASVEKPGTLADAFTDPAATVAKLNQFGYRLGEYKNGANGFTAGGEPVFLSQTDAKNPNRGTVELTGKNGAAIDTIVFALTVTDNTNAVTAKKRLTDNVRAFLFQYGVKDEGALDAIAKEQNADGLIGNAPAAIAVEKAQAAPRRITVTFTRPTATAPAEAAVQNTQQP
;
A
#
# COMPACT_ATOMS: atom_id res chain seq x y z
N MET A 1 -23.86 6.71 -57.76
CA MET A 1 -23.47 5.58 -56.89
C MET A 1 -22.09 5.09 -57.31
N ARG A 2 -21.18 4.95 -56.34
CA ARG A 2 -19.90 4.20 -56.38
C ARG A 2 -18.75 4.78 -57.23
N THR A 3 -18.08 5.79 -56.68
CA THR A 3 -16.66 6.08 -56.93
C THR A 3 -15.80 5.02 -56.26
N ALA A 4 -14.98 4.30 -57.05
CA ALA A 4 -13.95 3.40 -56.56
C ALA A 4 -12.73 3.47 -57.49
N ALA A 5 -11.55 3.27 -56.88
CA ALA A 5 -10.23 3.06 -57.46
C ALA A 5 -9.41 4.32 -57.79
N LEU A 6 -8.69 4.80 -56.77
CA LEU A 6 -7.35 5.37 -56.95
C LEU A 6 -6.39 4.59 -56.04
N LEU A 7 -5.75 3.59 -56.64
CA LEU A 7 -4.58 2.88 -56.10
C LEU A 7 -3.38 3.82 -56.22
N LEU A 8 -2.87 4.31 -55.09
CA LEU A 8 -1.57 4.97 -55.01
C LEU A 8 -0.58 4.00 -54.36
N LEU A 9 0.23 3.38 -55.23
CA LEU A 9 1.45 2.68 -54.85
C LEU A 9 2.47 3.70 -54.32
N ALA A 10 2.74 3.68 -53.02
CA ALA A 10 3.95 4.30 -52.47
C ALA A 10 5.06 3.24 -52.44
N ALA A 11 5.92 3.31 -53.46
CA ALA A 11 7.14 2.53 -53.55
C ALA A 11 8.09 2.90 -52.40
N ALA A 12 8.54 1.89 -51.67
CA ALA A 12 9.58 2.00 -50.67
C ALA A 12 10.92 2.32 -51.35
N SER A 13 11.40 3.56 -51.20
CA SER A 13 12.79 3.91 -51.41
C SER A 13 13.52 3.88 -50.07
N LEU A 14 13.97 2.70 -49.64
CA LEU A 14 15.04 2.57 -48.65
C LEU A 14 16.37 2.90 -49.35
N ALA A 15 16.70 4.18 -49.41
CA ALA A 15 18.06 4.65 -49.66
C ALA A 15 18.44 5.55 -48.48
N GLY A 16 19.53 5.19 -47.79
CA GLY A 16 19.80 5.60 -46.43
C GLY A 16 19.87 7.10 -46.18
N CYS A 17 19.22 7.53 -45.10
CA CYS A 17 19.74 8.59 -44.26
C CYS A 17 20.13 7.94 -42.94
N ASN A 18 21.42 7.62 -42.82
CA ASN A 18 22.06 7.18 -41.59
C ASN A 18 22.19 8.38 -40.63
N ALA A 19 21.06 9.03 -40.33
CA ALA A 19 20.97 10.05 -39.31
C ALA A 19 20.75 9.31 -37.99
N GLN A 20 21.87 8.99 -37.34
CA GLN A 20 21.90 8.72 -35.92
C GLN A 20 21.04 9.78 -35.23
N PRO A 21 19.99 9.42 -34.47
CA PRO A 21 19.24 10.40 -33.72
C PRO A 21 20.27 11.12 -32.83
N GLY A 22 20.46 12.40 -33.09
CA GLY A 22 21.32 13.25 -32.28
C GLY A 22 20.91 13.00 -30.85
N GLY A 23 21.86 12.52 -30.03
CA GLY A 23 21.66 12.37 -28.61
C GLY A 23 21.28 13.74 -28.07
N SER A 24 19.98 14.00 -27.98
CA SER A 24 19.47 14.87 -26.96
C SER A 24 19.87 14.18 -25.66
N ASN A 25 21.03 14.59 -25.15
CA ASN A 25 21.25 14.72 -23.72
C ASN A 25 20.13 15.65 -23.22
N VAL A 26 18.90 15.13 -23.16
CA VAL A 26 18.00 15.50 -22.09
C VAL A 26 18.76 14.99 -20.89
N ALA A 27 19.54 15.89 -20.27
CA ALA A 27 20.02 15.65 -18.93
C ALA A 27 18.80 15.15 -18.17
N ALA A 28 18.83 13.88 -17.76
CA ALA A 28 17.93 13.43 -16.72
C ALA A 28 18.03 14.51 -15.64
N PRO A 29 16.92 15.09 -15.14
CA PRO A 29 17.03 16.04 -14.05
C PRO A 29 17.81 15.33 -12.94
N GLU A 30 19.10 15.70 -12.76
CA GLU A 30 20.02 15.06 -11.81
C GLU A 30 19.59 15.31 -10.36
N ASN A 31 18.46 15.99 -10.17
CA ASN A 31 17.77 16.15 -8.92
C ASN A 31 16.25 16.14 -9.17
N ALA A 32 15.70 15.04 -9.69
CA ALA A 32 14.36 14.69 -9.24
C ALA A 32 14.52 14.44 -7.73
N SER A 33 14.26 15.47 -6.92
CA SER A 33 14.29 15.39 -5.47
C SER A 33 13.52 14.13 -5.09
N VAL A 34 14.23 13.11 -4.62
CA VAL A 34 13.60 11.93 -4.05
C VAL A 34 12.84 12.49 -2.86
N GLU A 35 11.53 12.63 -3.02
CA GLU A 35 10.67 13.18 -1.99
C GLU A 35 10.95 12.37 -0.72
N LYS A 36 11.41 13.05 0.33
CA LYS A 36 11.72 12.38 1.58
C LYS A 36 10.46 11.60 1.98
N PRO A 37 10.56 10.29 2.29
CA PRO A 37 9.39 9.56 2.75
C PRO A 37 8.79 10.32 3.93
N GLY A 38 7.53 10.75 3.78
CA GLY A 38 6.78 11.37 4.86
C GLY A 38 6.72 10.45 6.07
N THR A 39 6.39 10.99 7.23
CA THR A 39 6.21 10.18 8.44
C THR A 39 4.92 9.38 8.35
N LEU A 40 4.83 8.25 9.06
CA LEU A 40 3.57 7.49 9.13
C LEU A 40 2.42 8.33 9.73
N ALA A 41 2.72 9.35 10.54
CA ALA A 41 1.73 10.30 11.03
C ALA A 41 1.09 11.12 9.89
N ASP A 42 1.84 11.43 8.83
CA ASP A 42 1.33 12.16 7.66
C ASP A 42 0.29 11.33 6.89
N ALA A 43 0.37 10.00 6.97
CA ALA A 43 -0.67 9.11 6.45
C ALA A 43 -2.04 9.36 7.09
N PHE A 44 -2.10 10.02 8.25
CA PHE A 44 -3.36 10.26 8.95
C PHE A 44 -3.91 11.67 8.77
N THR A 45 -3.11 12.64 8.28
CA THR A 45 -3.48 14.05 8.25
C THR A 45 -4.15 14.49 6.95
N ASP A 46 -3.89 13.79 5.85
CA ASP A 46 -4.52 14.06 4.56
C ASP A 46 -5.13 12.76 3.98
N PRO A 47 -6.44 12.54 4.18
CA PRO A 47 -7.11 11.34 3.67
C PRO A 47 -7.09 11.22 2.15
N ALA A 48 -7.23 12.32 1.41
CA ALA A 48 -7.28 12.29 -0.04
C ALA A 48 -5.91 11.97 -0.63
N ALA A 49 -4.86 12.63 -0.13
CA ALA A 49 -3.49 12.33 -0.54
C ALA A 49 -3.07 10.91 -0.16
N THR A 50 -3.48 10.43 1.01
CA THR A 50 -3.17 9.06 1.45
C THR A 50 -3.87 8.03 0.56
N VAL A 51 -5.16 8.20 0.26
CA VAL A 51 -5.88 7.31 -0.68
C VAL A 51 -5.20 7.30 -2.05
N ALA A 52 -4.84 8.47 -2.57
CA ALA A 52 -4.15 8.58 -3.86
C ALA A 52 -2.79 7.87 -3.84
N LYS A 53 -1.97 8.09 -2.80
CA LYS A 53 -0.67 7.46 -2.62
C LYS A 53 -0.80 5.94 -2.55
N LEU A 54 -1.70 5.41 -1.72
CA LEU A 54 -1.92 3.96 -1.62
C LEU A 54 -2.40 3.37 -2.96
N ASN A 55 -3.20 4.09 -3.72
CA ASN A 55 -3.60 3.62 -5.05
C ASN A 55 -2.45 3.56 -6.06
N GLN A 56 -1.45 4.45 -5.97
CA GLN A 56 -0.23 4.34 -6.78
C GLN A 56 0.56 3.06 -6.48
N PHE A 57 0.47 2.53 -5.26
CA PHE A 57 1.08 1.26 -4.85
C PHE A 57 0.16 0.04 -4.99
N GLY A 58 -1.02 0.20 -5.60
CA GLY A 58 -1.88 -0.91 -6.01
C GLY A 58 -2.87 -1.40 -4.94
N TYR A 59 -3.14 -0.62 -3.89
CA TYR A 59 -4.12 -0.98 -2.85
C TYR A 59 -5.60 -0.87 -3.30
N ARG A 60 -5.89 -0.21 -4.43
CA ARG A 60 -7.20 -0.16 -5.09
C ARG A 60 -8.35 0.30 -4.17
N LEU A 61 -8.08 1.27 -3.31
CA LEU A 61 -9.06 1.96 -2.49
C LEU A 61 -10.06 2.72 -3.38
N GLY A 62 -11.33 2.70 -2.97
CA GLY A 62 -12.35 3.56 -3.53
C GLY A 62 -11.97 5.05 -3.41
N GLU A 63 -12.65 5.88 -4.22
CA GLU A 63 -12.49 7.33 -4.17
C GLU A 63 -12.77 7.87 -2.76
N TYR A 64 -11.92 8.77 -2.27
CA TYR A 64 -12.19 9.48 -1.02
C TYR A 64 -13.45 10.34 -1.17
N LYS A 65 -14.43 10.11 -0.30
CA LYS A 65 -15.66 10.90 -0.21
C LYS A 65 -15.97 11.20 1.25
N ASN A 66 -15.88 12.47 1.63
CA ASN A 66 -16.31 12.90 2.95
C ASN A 66 -17.84 13.00 3.01
N GLY A 67 -18.43 12.38 4.03
CA GLY A 67 -19.87 12.46 4.32
C GLY A 67 -20.14 13.06 5.69
N ALA A 68 -21.43 13.18 6.03
CA ALA A 68 -21.85 13.73 7.32
C ALA A 68 -21.34 12.93 8.55
N ASN A 69 -21.05 11.64 8.36
CA ASN A 69 -20.56 10.73 9.39
C ASN A 69 -19.06 10.42 9.22
N GLY A 70 -18.34 11.29 8.51
CA GLY A 70 -16.94 11.06 8.12
C GLY A 70 -16.81 10.32 6.80
N PHE A 71 -15.72 9.59 6.63
CA PHE A 71 -15.42 8.86 5.40
C PHE A 71 -14.99 7.41 5.68
N THR A 72 -15.18 6.58 4.66
CA THR A 72 -14.62 5.24 4.58
C THR A 72 -14.14 5.03 3.15
N ALA A 73 -12.88 4.63 3.00
CA ALA A 73 -12.30 4.25 1.71
C ALA A 73 -11.82 2.81 1.83
N GLY A 74 -12.64 1.88 1.35
CA GLY A 74 -12.31 0.45 1.28
C GLY A 74 -11.72 0.08 -0.07
N GLY A 75 -10.73 -0.82 -0.06
CA GLY A 75 -10.14 -1.41 -1.25
C GLY A 75 -10.80 -2.71 -1.64
N GLU A 76 -10.82 -2.99 -2.95
CA GLU A 76 -11.32 -4.25 -3.48
C GLU A 76 -10.52 -5.45 -2.94
N PRO A 77 -11.18 -6.56 -2.58
CA PRO A 77 -10.48 -7.74 -2.07
C PRO A 77 -9.44 -8.29 -3.07
N VAL A 78 -8.19 -8.40 -2.63
CA VAL A 78 -7.08 -8.95 -3.43
C VAL A 78 -6.74 -10.36 -2.98
N PHE A 79 -6.28 -11.22 -3.90
CA PHE A 79 -5.85 -12.57 -3.56
C PHE A 79 -4.50 -12.56 -2.86
N LEU A 80 -4.45 -13.08 -1.64
CA LEU A 80 -3.22 -13.27 -0.87
C LEU A 80 -2.69 -14.71 -0.95
N SER A 81 -3.35 -15.57 -1.70
CA SER A 81 -2.88 -16.94 -1.99
C SER A 81 -2.98 -17.27 -3.48
N GLN A 82 -2.80 -18.54 -3.82
CA GLN A 82 -2.99 -19.06 -5.16
C GLN A 82 -4.44 -18.80 -5.63
N THR A 83 -4.59 -18.23 -6.82
CA THR A 83 -5.88 -17.79 -7.35
C THR A 83 -6.73 -18.92 -7.93
N ASP A 84 -6.11 -20.06 -8.24
CA ASP A 84 -6.72 -21.30 -8.75
C ASP A 84 -7.18 -22.24 -7.61
N ALA A 85 -6.88 -21.92 -6.35
CA ALA A 85 -7.43 -22.63 -5.20
C ALA A 85 -8.96 -22.52 -5.18
N LYS A 86 -9.64 -23.55 -4.67
CA LYS A 86 -11.12 -23.57 -4.58
C LYS A 86 -11.69 -22.39 -3.78
N ASN A 87 -11.01 -22.03 -2.69
CA ASN A 87 -11.39 -20.95 -1.78
C ASN A 87 -10.17 -20.06 -1.48
N PRO A 88 -9.73 -19.22 -2.42
CA PRO A 88 -8.48 -18.48 -2.27
C PRO A 88 -8.60 -17.45 -1.14
N ASN A 89 -7.60 -17.40 -0.28
CA ASN A 89 -7.49 -16.42 0.80
C ASN A 89 -7.40 -15.00 0.22
N ARG A 90 -8.17 -14.07 0.79
CA ARG A 90 -8.27 -12.69 0.33
C ARG A 90 -7.89 -11.70 1.42
N GLY A 91 -7.33 -10.58 1.02
CA GLY A 91 -7.09 -9.46 1.90
C GLY A 91 -7.78 -8.18 1.43
N THR A 92 -7.99 -7.27 2.37
CA THR A 92 -8.59 -5.96 2.14
C THR A 92 -7.78 -4.88 2.86
N VAL A 93 -7.91 -3.65 2.38
CA VAL A 93 -7.42 -2.46 3.08
C VAL A 93 -8.58 -1.49 3.22
N GLU A 94 -8.72 -0.87 4.39
CA GLU A 94 -9.77 0.11 4.66
C GLU A 94 -9.22 1.27 5.47
N LEU A 95 -9.57 2.49 5.05
CA LEU A 95 -9.25 3.72 5.75
C LEU A 95 -10.56 4.33 6.26
N THR A 96 -10.62 4.70 7.53
CA THR A 96 -11.81 5.36 8.10
C THR A 96 -11.43 6.63 8.83
N GLY A 97 -12.35 7.59 8.91
CA GLY A 97 -12.21 8.74 9.79
C GLY A 97 -13.54 9.44 10.05
N LYS A 98 -13.78 9.87 11.29
CA LYS A 98 -15.08 10.33 11.80
C LYS A 98 -15.55 11.69 11.28
N ASN A 99 -14.64 12.54 10.80
CA ASN A 99 -14.97 13.92 10.41
C ASN A 99 -14.40 14.33 9.03
N GLY A 100 -13.78 13.41 8.31
CA GLY A 100 -13.22 13.69 6.98
C GLY A 100 -11.91 14.45 6.93
N ALA A 101 -11.56 15.17 8.00
CA ALA A 101 -10.34 15.97 8.03
C ALA A 101 -9.07 15.11 8.18
N ALA A 102 -9.21 13.89 8.67
CA ALA A 102 -8.09 13.02 8.96
C ALA A 102 -8.55 11.56 9.05
N ILE A 103 -7.63 10.61 8.79
CA ILE A 103 -7.87 9.16 8.92
C ILE A 103 -7.73 8.80 10.39
N ASP A 104 -8.72 8.16 11.00
CA ASP A 104 -8.63 7.64 12.37
C ASP A 104 -7.97 6.26 12.40
N THR A 105 -8.29 5.40 11.42
CA THR A 105 -7.72 4.05 11.32
C THR A 105 -7.36 3.66 9.89
N ILE A 106 -6.29 2.88 9.78
CA ILE A 106 -5.88 2.17 8.56
C ILE A 106 -5.86 0.68 8.91
N VAL A 107 -6.70 -0.10 8.24
CA VAL A 107 -6.96 -1.50 8.56
C VAL A 107 -6.57 -2.39 7.40
N PHE A 108 -5.63 -3.31 7.61
CA PHE A 108 -5.32 -4.40 6.70
C PHE A 108 -5.94 -5.67 7.27
N ALA A 109 -6.71 -6.40 6.46
CA ALA A 109 -7.30 -7.66 6.91
C ALA A 109 -6.99 -8.79 5.94
N LEU A 110 -6.87 -9.99 6.49
CA LEU A 110 -6.80 -11.26 5.77
C LEU A 110 -7.96 -12.15 6.24
N THR A 111 -8.77 -12.60 5.30
CA THR A 111 -9.75 -13.67 5.51
C THR A 111 -9.13 -14.99 5.05
N VAL A 112 -8.91 -15.90 6.00
CA VAL A 112 -8.36 -17.23 5.72
C VAL A 112 -9.51 -18.20 5.49
N THR A 113 -9.79 -18.49 4.23
CA THR A 113 -10.81 -19.43 3.75
C THR A 113 -10.23 -20.81 3.39
N ASP A 114 -8.91 -20.89 3.16
CA ASP A 114 -8.18 -22.12 2.86
C ASP A 114 -6.93 -22.24 3.75
N ASN A 115 -6.92 -23.28 4.59
CA ASN A 115 -5.83 -23.59 5.51
C ASN A 115 -4.57 -24.06 4.79
N THR A 116 -4.70 -24.72 3.65
CA THR A 116 -3.56 -25.24 2.88
C THR A 116 -2.64 -24.10 2.45
N ASN A 117 -3.25 -22.98 2.06
CA ASN A 117 -2.54 -21.79 1.60
C ASN A 117 -2.44 -20.67 2.64
N ALA A 118 -2.76 -20.94 3.91
CA ALA A 118 -2.78 -19.91 4.95
C ALA A 118 -1.38 -19.34 5.24
N VAL A 119 -0.32 -20.15 5.19
CA VAL A 119 1.07 -19.69 5.40
C VAL A 119 1.46 -18.64 4.35
N THR A 120 1.19 -18.93 3.07
CA THR A 120 1.43 -18.00 1.97
C THR A 120 0.61 -16.72 2.14
N ALA A 121 -0.66 -16.84 2.51
CA ALA A 121 -1.54 -15.69 2.72
C ALA A 121 -1.09 -14.77 3.85
N LYS A 122 -0.66 -15.35 4.98
CA LYS A 122 -0.10 -14.59 6.10
C LYS A 122 1.17 -13.86 5.71
N LYS A 123 2.07 -14.53 4.97
CA LYS A 123 3.28 -13.89 4.45
C LYS A 123 2.93 -12.71 3.53
N ARG A 124 2.00 -12.87 2.60
CA ARG A 124 1.58 -11.77 1.71
C ARG A 124 0.88 -10.64 2.45
N LEU A 125 0.11 -10.93 3.50
CA LEU A 125 -0.42 -9.88 4.38
C LEU A 125 0.72 -9.09 5.04
N THR A 126 1.69 -9.79 5.65
CA THR A 126 2.86 -9.16 6.26
C THR A 126 3.63 -8.30 5.26
N ASP A 127 3.90 -8.82 4.06
CA ASP A 127 4.62 -8.10 3.01
C ASP A 127 3.84 -6.85 2.55
N ASN A 128 2.51 -6.94 2.43
CA ASN A 128 1.66 -5.79 2.10
C ASN A 128 1.69 -4.71 3.19
N VAL A 129 1.68 -5.10 4.47
CA VAL A 129 1.76 -4.13 5.58
C VAL A 129 3.17 -3.51 5.62
N ARG A 130 4.22 -4.29 5.37
CA ARG A 130 5.60 -3.76 5.25
C ARG A 130 5.76 -2.80 4.08
N ALA A 131 5.15 -3.09 2.94
CA ALA A 131 5.15 -2.20 1.78
C ALA A 131 4.43 -0.87 2.09
N PHE A 132 3.37 -0.91 2.90
CA PHE A 132 2.73 0.30 3.43
C PHE A 132 3.68 1.10 4.32
N LEU A 133 4.29 0.47 5.33
CA LEU A 133 5.23 1.12 6.24
C LEU A 133 6.45 1.72 5.53
N PHE A 134 6.97 1.00 4.53
CA PHE A 134 8.12 1.42 3.73
C PHE A 134 7.87 2.73 2.99
N GLN A 135 6.64 2.99 2.52
CA GLN A 135 6.27 4.26 1.88
C GLN A 135 6.39 5.49 2.80
N TYR A 136 6.49 5.25 4.11
CA TYR A 136 6.67 6.26 5.14
C TYR A 136 8.00 6.10 5.89
N GLY A 137 8.94 5.31 5.34
CA GLY A 137 10.26 5.10 5.94
C GLY A 137 10.26 4.35 7.26
N VAL A 138 9.17 3.66 7.60
CA VAL A 138 9.02 2.92 8.86
C VAL A 138 9.39 1.44 8.66
N LYS A 139 10.13 0.89 9.63
CA LYS A 139 10.37 -0.55 9.76
C LYS A 139 9.46 -1.12 10.85
N ASP A 140 9.05 -2.38 10.71
CA ASP A 140 8.16 -3.02 11.69
C ASP A 140 8.87 -3.56 12.93
N GLU A 141 10.20 -3.69 12.89
CA GLU A 141 11.03 -4.20 14.01
C GLU A 141 10.57 -5.55 14.58
N GLY A 142 9.92 -6.37 13.75
CA GLY A 142 9.39 -7.69 14.15
C GLY A 142 7.98 -7.64 14.75
N ALA A 143 7.35 -6.47 14.90
CA ALA A 143 5.99 -6.34 15.40
C ALA A 143 4.97 -7.15 14.57
N LEU A 144 5.22 -7.34 13.27
CA LEU A 144 4.34 -8.09 12.38
C LEU A 144 4.52 -9.61 12.44
N ASP A 145 5.50 -10.13 13.20
CA ASP A 145 5.72 -11.58 13.33
C ASP A 145 4.55 -12.29 14.01
N ALA A 146 3.73 -11.55 14.78
CA ALA A 146 2.49 -12.05 15.38
C ALA A 146 1.48 -12.52 14.32
N ILE A 147 1.50 -11.97 13.10
CA ILE A 147 0.66 -12.42 11.98
C ILE A 147 0.97 -13.89 11.66
N ALA A 148 2.25 -14.22 11.47
CA ALA A 148 2.67 -15.58 11.14
C ALA A 148 2.27 -16.59 12.22
N LYS A 149 2.38 -16.17 13.49
CA LYS A 149 2.02 -16.95 14.69
C LYS A 149 0.51 -16.97 14.99
N GLU A 150 -0.28 -16.16 14.30
CA GLU A 150 -1.71 -15.97 14.57
C GLU A 150 -1.98 -15.61 16.04
N GLN A 151 -1.20 -14.65 16.54
CA GLN A 151 -1.29 -14.13 17.89
C GLN A 151 -1.84 -12.70 17.88
N ASN A 152 -2.62 -12.37 18.90
CA ASN A 152 -2.95 -10.99 19.18
C ASN A 152 -1.69 -10.27 19.64
N ALA A 153 -1.52 -9.03 19.21
CA ALA A 153 -0.43 -8.17 19.64
C ALA A 153 -0.87 -6.71 19.58
N ASP A 154 -0.41 -5.90 20.53
CA ASP A 154 -0.68 -4.46 20.56
C ASP A 154 0.65 -3.76 20.86
N GLY A 155 0.86 -2.59 20.27
CA GLY A 155 2.09 -1.83 20.48
C GLY A 155 2.20 -0.62 19.56
N LEU A 156 3.44 -0.13 19.41
CA LEU A 156 3.78 0.90 18.45
C LEU A 156 4.53 0.27 17.27
N ILE A 157 4.27 0.76 16.07
CA ILE A 157 5.11 0.52 14.89
C ILE A 157 5.54 1.88 14.36
N GLY A 158 6.84 2.18 14.46
CA GLY A 158 7.30 3.57 14.48
C GLY A 158 6.64 4.32 15.64
N ASN A 159 5.97 5.44 15.33
CA ASN A 159 5.25 6.25 16.33
C ASN A 159 3.71 6.07 16.28
N ALA A 160 3.20 5.08 15.53
CA ALA A 160 1.76 4.84 15.41
C ALA A 160 1.30 3.65 16.26
N PRO A 161 0.25 3.80 17.08
CA PRO A 161 -0.42 2.66 17.71
C PRO A 161 -0.90 1.66 16.66
N ALA A 162 -0.50 0.41 16.85
CA ALA A 162 -0.85 -0.71 16.00
C ALA A 162 -1.38 -1.88 16.83
N ALA A 163 -2.42 -2.53 16.33
CA ALA A 163 -3.03 -3.71 16.92
C ALA A 163 -3.16 -4.81 15.87
N ILE A 164 -2.80 -6.04 16.24
CA ILE A 164 -3.03 -7.26 15.47
C ILE A 164 -4.08 -8.06 16.22
N ALA A 165 -5.22 -8.26 15.60
CA ALA A 165 -6.32 -9.05 16.14
C ALA A 165 -6.55 -10.31 15.30
N VAL A 166 -6.67 -11.45 15.98
CA VAL A 166 -6.95 -12.75 15.37
C VAL A 166 -8.30 -13.25 15.85
N GLU A 167 -9.29 -13.13 14.97
CA GLU A 167 -10.62 -13.69 15.18
C GLU A 167 -10.58 -15.18 14.82
N LYS A 168 -10.42 -16.01 15.84
CA LYS A 168 -10.43 -17.47 15.68
C LYS A 168 -11.86 -17.95 15.44
N ALA A 169 -12.05 -18.73 14.39
CA ALA A 169 -13.24 -19.52 14.16
C ALA A 169 -12.90 -21.01 14.34
N GLN A 170 -13.87 -21.81 14.83
CA GLN A 170 -13.71 -23.26 15.01
C GLN A 170 -13.44 -23.98 13.67
N ALA A 171 -13.86 -23.38 12.55
CA ALA A 171 -13.52 -23.74 11.18
C ALA A 171 -13.30 -22.45 10.35
N ALA A 172 -12.70 -22.54 9.16
CA ALA A 172 -12.60 -21.40 8.26
C ALA A 172 -14.01 -20.85 7.89
N PRO A 173 -14.17 -19.51 7.72
CA PRO A 173 -13.12 -18.51 7.68
C PRO A 173 -12.71 -17.98 9.06
N ARG A 174 -11.40 -17.78 9.25
CA ARG A 174 -10.87 -16.95 10.37
C ARG A 174 -10.29 -15.65 9.81
N ARG A 175 -10.24 -14.61 10.64
CA ARG A 175 -9.78 -13.28 10.23
C ARG A 175 -8.55 -12.84 11.03
N ILE A 176 -7.57 -12.28 10.33
CA ILE A 176 -6.42 -11.59 10.92
C ILE A 176 -6.49 -10.14 10.48
N THR A 177 -6.48 -9.22 11.43
CA THR A 177 -6.63 -7.79 11.19
C THR A 177 -5.44 -7.05 11.79
N VAL A 178 -4.81 -6.16 11.02
CA VAL A 178 -3.77 -5.23 11.46
C VAL A 178 -4.36 -3.83 11.37
N THR A 179 -4.47 -3.15 12.50
CA THR A 179 -5.06 -1.82 12.60
C THR A 179 -4.02 -0.83 13.07
N PHE A 180 -3.72 0.17 12.26
CA PHE A 180 -3.01 1.36 12.69
C PHE A 180 -4.01 2.42 13.09
N THR A 181 -3.81 3.03 14.25
CA THR A 181 -4.64 4.14 14.76
C THR A 181 -3.86 5.43 14.68
N ARG A 182 -4.54 6.54 14.39
CA ARG A 182 -3.92 7.86 14.39
C ARG A 182 -3.20 8.09 15.73
N PRO A 183 -1.91 8.46 15.72
CA PRO A 183 -1.22 8.87 16.93
C PRO A 183 -1.93 10.08 17.55
N THR A 184 -2.15 10.05 18.87
CA THR A 184 -2.52 11.26 19.58
C THR A 184 -1.27 12.14 19.70
N ALA A 185 -1.45 13.47 19.82
CA ALA A 185 -0.34 14.43 19.91
C ALA A 185 0.63 14.19 21.09
N THR A 186 0.35 13.19 21.95
CA THR A 186 1.13 12.80 23.12
C THR A 186 1.97 11.52 22.91
N ALA A 187 1.93 10.89 21.73
CA ALA A 187 2.78 9.72 21.46
C ALA A 187 4.27 10.13 21.50
N PRO A 188 5.13 9.46 22.31
CA PRO A 188 6.53 9.85 22.43
C PRO A 188 7.22 9.76 21.08
N ALA A 189 7.86 10.86 20.65
CA ALA A 189 8.81 10.79 19.55
C ALA A 189 9.96 9.89 19.99
N GLU A 190 10.21 8.83 19.21
CA GLU A 190 11.35 7.93 19.37
C GLU A 190 12.62 8.73 19.70
N ALA A 191 13.21 8.48 20.88
CA ALA A 191 14.42 9.15 21.31
C ALA A 191 15.54 8.74 20.36
N ALA A 192 15.92 9.66 19.46
CA ALA A 192 17.15 9.55 18.71
C ALA A 192 18.29 9.32 19.72
N VAL A 193 18.88 8.12 19.69
CA VAL A 193 20.07 7.79 20.45
C VAL A 193 21.17 8.72 19.98
N GLN A 194 21.34 9.85 20.66
CA GLN A 194 22.51 10.68 20.54
C GLN A 194 23.65 9.89 21.15
N ASN A 195 24.38 9.19 20.30
CA ASN A 195 25.66 8.61 20.63
C ASN A 195 26.68 9.76 20.79
N THR A 196 26.59 10.50 21.88
CA THR A 196 27.66 11.39 22.31
C THR A 196 28.74 10.52 22.93
N GLN A 197 29.66 10.05 22.09
CA GLN A 197 30.99 9.67 22.54
C GLN A 197 31.59 10.88 23.25
N GLN A 198 31.74 10.80 24.57
CA GLN A 198 32.57 11.73 25.34
C GLN A 198 34.06 11.34 25.20
N PRO A 199 34.96 12.35 25.26
CA PRO A 199 36.40 12.21 25.02
C PRO A 199 37.14 11.42 26.10
#